data_AF-A0A178FN88-F1
#
_entry.id   AF-A0A178FN88-F1
#
_cell.length_a   1.000
_cell.length_b   1.000
_cell.length_c   1.000
_cell.angle_alpha   90.00
_cell.angle_beta   90.00
_cell.angle_gamma   90.00
#
_symmetry.space_group_name_H-M   'P 1'
#
loop_
_entity.id
_entity.type
_entity.pdbx_description
1 polymer ?
#
loop_
_entity_poly.entity_id
_entity_poly.type
_entity_poly.pdbx_seq_one_letter_code
_entity_poly.pdbx_strand_id
1 'polypeptide(L)'
;MTSPRIDTLQSKINDGMIVKKSPSRTMHPGLSNSKSLSLNDSSSPGRSFSSTTVSTVPNSRVTTPLTSFASTTFRSPIYPVMRISPTLTPLDEGKLIPMLSDLVTNGPFSKRLAWFKDVPLRLRYEVERLARACDITPETILSEDVLTEDQSYDDLCHNLYRGPYKNKFERSKLTVWRVATETYMDAEKQTMVVFSGQLEWKGERLVLVLNPLKLEKSHRFARRYGADRFLEILLPSKHPTKCGRDAEIFGKALGKWLSNEYHYLLGRRWRAFYLEDLKSKSKTTSFSGSGRKAFLFAVDGEDFLGTLPRISPMDETSENHTPMTVEQLVDWHIHYDRNTHQEYSKLFTRIRLGLSRTTATITLRPEEFIYDDDPRQEKMSDGCAMMSRSLGRAIADSLCLSKVPTCFQGRIAGAKGIWVVAKDNRDIHVKGLRHFETERGYWLVINASQLKVQPPPCDTSLMFDKHQLTFDVSSYSQPPQPVHLNTQFLMVLQDRGTNKEYILSLILEEADKFYSEFLLVQNGDSAACRAWVRQNGGDASSQIPALK
;
A
#
# COMPACT_ATOMS: atom_id res chain seq x y z
N MET A 1 34.46 19.98 -28.92
CA MET A 1 33.33 19.73 -29.83
C MET A 1 32.06 19.80 -29.00
N THR A 2 31.41 20.95 -29.05
CA THR A 2 30.39 21.41 -28.11
C THR A 2 29.05 21.57 -28.85
N SER A 3 28.00 21.01 -28.26
CA SER A 3 26.61 21.02 -28.72
C SER A 3 25.90 22.34 -28.36
N PRO A 4 25.02 22.91 -29.21
CA PRO A 4 24.33 24.16 -28.87
C PRO A 4 22.92 23.96 -28.28
N ARG A 5 22.76 24.54 -27.08
CA ARG A 5 21.68 25.40 -26.54
C ARG A 5 20.20 25.14 -26.89
N ILE A 6 19.47 24.70 -25.86
CA ILE A 6 18.00 24.62 -25.74
C ILE A 6 17.37 25.93 -25.18
N ASP A 7 18.18 26.92 -24.78
CA ASP A 7 17.70 28.10 -24.05
C ASP A 7 17.00 29.19 -24.89
N THR A 8 17.00 29.08 -26.22
CA THR A 8 16.43 30.12 -27.12
C THR A 8 14.93 29.95 -27.43
N LEU A 9 14.29 28.87 -26.99
CA LEU A 9 12.85 28.63 -27.22
C LEU A 9 11.96 29.16 -26.08
N GLN A 10 12.52 29.46 -24.91
CA GLN A 10 11.75 29.87 -23.73
C GLN A 10 11.61 31.39 -23.60
N SER A 11 12.44 32.21 -24.26
CA SER A 11 12.28 33.67 -24.27
C SER A 11 11.21 34.17 -25.25
N LYS A 12 10.85 33.40 -26.28
CA LYS A 12 9.81 33.79 -27.25
C LYS A 12 8.37 33.64 -26.74
N ILE A 13 8.17 33.05 -25.57
CA ILE A 13 6.84 32.82 -24.97
C ILE A 13 6.37 34.02 -24.14
N ASN A 14 7.29 34.81 -23.57
CA ASN A 14 6.91 35.93 -22.69
C ASN A 14 6.60 37.24 -23.43
N ASP A 15 7.11 37.44 -24.65
CA ASP A 15 6.88 38.69 -25.39
C ASP A 15 5.52 38.74 -26.13
N GLY A 16 4.79 37.62 -26.20
CA GLY A 16 3.50 37.52 -26.89
C GLY A 16 2.27 37.89 -26.06
N MET A 17 2.42 38.16 -24.75
CA MET A 17 1.31 38.49 -23.83
C MET A 17 1.31 39.96 -23.37
N ILE A 18 1.59 40.90 -24.28
CA ILE A 18 1.31 42.32 -24.01
C ILE A 18 -0.01 42.69 -24.69
N VAL A 19 -1.08 42.70 -23.89
CA VAL A 19 -2.41 43.17 -24.28
C VAL A 19 -2.35 44.69 -24.52
N LYS A 20 -2.48 45.12 -25.78
CA LYS A 20 -2.81 46.52 -26.11
C LYS A 20 -4.34 46.69 -26.07
N LYS A 21 -4.77 47.73 -25.35
CA LYS A 21 -6.17 48.13 -25.15
C LYS A 21 -6.79 48.80 -26.40
N SER A 22 -8.09 48.52 -26.58
CA SER A 22 -9.18 49.33 -27.21
C SER A 22 -9.38 49.23 -28.74
N PRO A 23 -10.58 49.55 -29.30
CA PRO A 23 -11.89 49.86 -28.69
C PRO A 23 -13.09 49.04 -29.25
N SER A 24 -14.23 49.22 -28.56
CA SER A 24 -15.60 48.76 -28.84
C SER A 24 -16.03 48.67 -30.32
N ARG A 25 -16.73 47.59 -30.69
CA ARG A 25 -17.72 47.64 -31.78
C ARG A 25 -18.86 46.64 -31.60
N THR A 26 -20.02 47.13 -32.00
CA THR A 26 -21.42 46.70 -31.86
C THR A 26 -21.79 45.39 -32.55
N MET A 27 -22.84 44.77 -32.01
CA MET A 27 -23.53 43.55 -32.46
C MET A 27 -24.05 43.61 -33.91
N HIS A 28 -24.11 42.46 -34.58
CA HIS A 28 -25.29 42.04 -35.37
C HIS A 28 -25.35 40.51 -35.58
N PRO A 29 -26.56 39.92 -35.76
CA PRO A 29 -26.84 38.48 -35.68
C PRO A 29 -27.11 37.83 -37.06
N GLY A 30 -26.98 36.50 -37.13
CA GLY A 30 -27.47 35.65 -38.24
C GLY A 30 -26.81 34.27 -38.20
N LEU A 31 -27.49 33.22 -37.76
CA LEU A 31 -28.46 32.36 -38.49
C LEU A 31 -27.83 31.12 -39.16
N SER A 32 -28.38 29.98 -38.72
CA SER A 32 -28.73 28.77 -39.48
C SER A 32 -27.77 27.56 -39.46
N ASN A 33 -28.23 26.53 -38.74
CA ASN A 33 -28.57 25.18 -39.22
C ASN A 33 -27.66 24.56 -40.30
N SER A 34 -27.08 23.38 -40.01
CA SER A 34 -27.78 22.10 -40.24
C SER A 34 -26.86 20.86 -40.26
N LYS A 35 -27.44 19.76 -39.76
CA LYS A 35 -27.37 18.37 -40.27
C LYS A 35 -26.08 17.55 -40.13
N SER A 36 -26.13 16.70 -39.10
CA SER A 36 -26.06 15.22 -39.17
C SER A 36 -25.86 14.57 -40.55
N LEU A 37 -24.91 13.65 -40.62
CA LEU A 37 -24.95 12.47 -41.49
C LEU A 37 -24.24 11.29 -40.80
N SER A 38 -24.89 10.14 -40.89
CA SER A 38 -24.59 8.86 -40.24
C SER A 38 -24.45 7.76 -41.30
N LEU A 39 -23.86 6.62 -40.88
CA LEU A 39 -23.88 5.27 -41.51
C LEU A 39 -22.83 5.07 -42.65
N ASN A 40 -22.20 3.92 -42.87
CA ASN A 40 -22.44 2.54 -42.41
C ASN A 40 -21.21 1.61 -42.65
N ASP A 41 -21.36 0.40 -42.10
CA ASP A 41 -20.55 -0.83 -42.04
C ASP A 41 -20.10 -1.55 -43.34
N SER A 42 -19.31 -2.62 -43.09
CA SER A 42 -19.01 -3.85 -43.88
C SER A 42 -17.62 -3.89 -44.55
N SER A 43 -16.83 -4.98 -44.62
CA SER A 43 -16.95 -6.42 -44.32
C SER A 43 -15.56 -7.12 -44.35
N SER A 44 -15.41 -8.25 -43.65
CA SER A 44 -14.26 -9.20 -43.53
C SER A 44 -13.99 -10.06 -44.81
N PRO A 45 -13.25 -11.21 -44.81
CA PRO A 45 -12.13 -11.75 -43.98
C PRO A 45 -10.99 -12.44 -44.82
N GLY A 46 -9.91 -12.92 -44.17
CA GLY A 46 -9.06 -13.96 -44.81
C GLY A 46 -7.76 -14.42 -44.11
N ARG A 47 -7.75 -15.72 -43.74
CA ARG A 47 -6.65 -16.72 -43.77
C ARG A 47 -5.80 -17.03 -42.52
N SER A 48 -5.64 -18.35 -42.39
CA SER A 48 -5.12 -19.26 -41.36
C SER A 48 -3.62 -19.59 -41.50
N PHE A 49 -2.97 -20.07 -40.43
CA PHE A 49 -1.95 -21.15 -40.47
C PHE A 49 -1.86 -21.90 -39.13
N SER A 50 -1.56 -23.20 -39.19
CA SER A 50 -1.61 -24.21 -38.11
C SER A 50 -0.22 -24.71 -37.67
N SER A 51 -0.14 -25.14 -36.39
CA SER A 51 0.68 -26.19 -35.71
C SER A 51 2.22 -26.24 -35.91
N THR A 52 3.05 -26.61 -34.91
CA THR A 52 3.39 -28.03 -34.63
C THR A 52 4.24 -28.20 -33.34
N THR A 53 3.75 -29.07 -32.43
CA THR A 53 4.36 -30.04 -31.45
C THR A 53 5.52 -29.76 -30.47
N VAL A 54 5.30 -30.38 -29.30
CA VAL A 54 6.13 -30.64 -28.10
C VAL A 54 6.89 -31.97 -28.22
N SER A 55 8.02 -32.10 -27.50
CA SER A 55 8.61 -33.39 -27.09
C SER A 55 8.94 -33.41 -25.60
N THR A 56 8.56 -34.49 -24.92
CA THR A 56 8.78 -34.85 -23.51
C THR A 56 9.61 -36.13 -23.43
N VAL A 57 10.52 -36.26 -22.44
CA VAL A 57 10.96 -37.57 -21.87
C VAL A 57 11.41 -37.37 -20.40
N PRO A 58 11.08 -38.29 -19.46
CA PRO A 58 11.32 -38.18 -18.01
C PRO A 58 12.54 -38.98 -17.54
N ASN A 59 13.03 -38.75 -16.30
CA ASN A 59 13.57 -39.84 -15.49
C ASN A 59 13.63 -39.54 -13.98
N SER A 60 13.14 -40.52 -13.25
CA SER A 60 13.14 -40.69 -11.79
C SER A 60 14.39 -41.43 -11.32
N ARG A 61 14.79 -41.25 -10.05
CA ARG A 61 15.31 -42.33 -9.19
C ARG A 61 15.37 -41.90 -7.73
N VAL A 62 14.78 -42.75 -6.89
CA VAL A 62 14.73 -42.74 -5.43
C VAL A 62 15.94 -43.50 -4.90
N THR A 63 16.58 -43.00 -3.83
CA THR A 63 17.29 -43.86 -2.85
C THR A 63 17.44 -43.14 -1.51
N THR A 64 17.10 -43.83 -0.42
CA THR A 64 17.39 -43.57 1.00
C THR A 64 17.73 -44.92 1.65
N PRO A 65 18.22 -45.01 2.91
CA PRO A 65 18.84 -44.01 3.81
C PRO A 65 20.17 -44.50 4.42
N LEU A 66 20.88 -43.64 5.17
CA LEU A 66 21.63 -44.04 6.38
C LEU A 66 21.99 -42.82 7.25
N THR A 67 22.00 -43.10 8.55
CA THR A 67 21.91 -42.26 9.74
C THR A 67 23.22 -41.60 10.20
N SER A 68 23.17 -40.35 10.67
CA SER A 68 23.89 -39.91 11.88
C SER A 68 23.35 -38.57 12.41
N PHE A 69 23.20 -38.49 13.73
CA PHE A 69 22.76 -37.30 14.47
C PHE A 69 23.91 -36.28 14.56
N ALA A 70 23.69 -35.07 14.03
CA ALA A 70 24.51 -33.90 14.30
C ALA A 70 23.65 -32.62 14.22
N SER A 71 23.85 -31.73 15.18
CA SER A 71 23.12 -30.47 15.43
C SER A 71 22.64 -29.77 14.17
N THR A 72 21.32 -29.71 14.00
CA THR A 72 20.68 -29.15 12.80
C THR A 72 20.68 -27.63 12.88
N THR A 73 21.73 -27.01 12.34
CA THR A 73 21.62 -25.66 11.79
C THR A 73 20.55 -25.70 10.71
N PHE A 74 19.53 -24.86 10.85
CA PHE A 74 18.43 -24.78 9.90
C PHE A 74 19.00 -24.46 8.51
N ARG A 75 19.03 -25.43 7.60
CA ARG A 75 19.17 -25.12 6.18
C ARG A 75 17.82 -24.59 5.73
N SER A 76 17.73 -23.26 5.64
CA SER A 76 16.68 -22.60 4.86
C SER A 76 16.58 -23.29 3.49
N PRO A 77 15.39 -23.40 2.90
CA PRO A 77 15.28 -23.72 1.47
C PRO A 77 16.26 -22.82 0.72
N ILE A 78 17.08 -23.40 -0.16
CA ILE A 78 17.99 -22.63 -1.00
C ILE A 78 17.11 -21.95 -2.06
N TYR A 79 16.54 -20.80 -1.69
CA TYR A 79 15.98 -19.90 -2.67
C TYR A 79 17.16 -19.39 -3.49
N PRO A 80 17.12 -19.48 -4.83
CA PRO A 80 18.20 -18.97 -5.66
C PRO A 80 18.27 -17.46 -5.45
N VAL A 81 19.27 -17.03 -4.68
CA VAL A 81 19.62 -15.62 -4.52
C VAL A 81 20.21 -15.16 -5.85
N MET A 82 19.36 -14.64 -6.72
CA MET A 82 19.81 -14.06 -7.98
C MET A 82 20.57 -12.76 -7.66
N ARG A 83 21.89 -12.77 -7.89
CA ARG A 83 22.73 -11.57 -7.85
C ARG A 83 22.36 -10.67 -9.03
N ILE A 84 21.29 -9.90 -8.91
CA ILE A 84 21.06 -8.77 -9.82
C ILE A 84 21.86 -7.61 -9.25
N SER A 85 23.10 -7.47 -9.70
CA SER A 85 23.86 -6.24 -9.53
C SER A 85 24.52 -5.93 -10.86
N PRO A 86 24.59 -4.66 -11.28
CA PRO A 86 25.61 -4.27 -12.26
C PRO A 86 26.94 -4.75 -11.69
N THR A 87 27.78 -5.38 -12.51
CA THR A 87 29.08 -5.90 -12.12
C THR A 87 29.83 -4.82 -11.36
N LEU A 88 29.91 -4.96 -10.04
CA LEU A 88 30.68 -4.05 -9.19
C LEU A 88 32.14 -4.28 -9.56
N THR A 89 32.88 -3.21 -9.78
CA THR A 89 34.32 -3.33 -9.95
C THR A 89 34.94 -3.70 -8.60
N PRO A 90 36.13 -4.33 -8.55
CA PRO A 90 36.84 -4.59 -7.30
C PRO A 90 37.02 -3.32 -6.45
N LEU A 91 37.16 -2.15 -7.10
CA LEU A 91 37.24 -0.85 -6.43
C LEU A 91 35.89 -0.46 -5.77
N ASP A 92 34.77 -0.74 -6.43
CA ASP A 92 33.44 -0.50 -5.85
C ASP A 92 33.19 -1.44 -4.66
N GLU A 93 33.63 -2.70 -4.73
CA GLU A 93 33.55 -3.65 -3.61
C GLU A 93 34.38 -3.19 -2.40
N GLY A 94 35.59 -2.65 -2.65
CA GLY A 94 36.45 -2.06 -1.63
C GLY A 94 35.82 -0.89 -0.88
N LYS A 95 34.89 -0.14 -1.50
CA LYS A 95 34.10 0.91 -0.83
C LYS A 95 32.80 0.39 -0.21
N LEU A 96 32.18 -0.61 -0.82
CA LEU A 96 30.91 -1.17 -0.36
C LEU A 96 31.04 -1.82 1.02
N ILE A 97 32.08 -2.64 1.22
CA ILE A 97 32.26 -3.43 2.45
C ILE A 97 32.41 -2.52 3.69
N PRO A 98 33.27 -1.48 3.68
CA PRO A 98 33.36 -0.54 4.81
C PRO A 98 32.05 0.18 5.10
N MET A 99 31.31 0.62 4.07
CA MET A 99 30.02 1.29 4.27
C MET A 99 28.98 0.36 4.89
N LEU A 100 28.95 -0.91 4.49
CA LEU A 100 28.08 -1.92 5.08
C LEU A 100 28.48 -2.20 6.54
N SER A 101 29.77 -2.37 6.81
CA SER A 101 30.30 -2.60 8.16
C SER A 101 29.97 -1.46 9.11
N ASP A 102 30.06 -0.21 8.63
CA ASP A 102 29.68 0.98 9.39
C ASP A 102 28.17 0.99 9.71
N LEU A 103 27.31 0.68 8.75
CA LEU A 103 25.86 0.56 8.99
C LEU A 103 25.51 -0.53 10.01
N VAL A 104 26.24 -1.65 10.02
CA VAL A 104 26.04 -2.73 11.00
C VAL A 104 26.49 -2.30 12.39
N THR A 105 27.62 -1.62 12.50
CA THR A 105 28.26 -1.31 13.79
C THR A 105 27.71 -0.03 14.41
N ASN A 106 27.49 1.00 13.59
CA ASN A 106 27.16 2.37 14.02
C ASN A 106 25.77 2.83 13.55
N GLY A 107 25.06 1.99 12.78
CA GLY A 107 23.74 2.33 12.25
C GLY A 107 22.63 2.44 13.28
N PRO A 108 21.42 2.82 12.86
CA PRO A 108 20.31 3.18 13.75
C PRO A 108 19.74 2.02 14.58
N PHE A 109 20.06 0.77 14.21
CA PHE A 109 19.64 -0.47 14.85
C PHE A 109 20.80 -1.24 15.51
N SER A 110 22.00 -0.65 15.59
CA SER A 110 23.18 -1.36 16.11
C SER A 110 23.17 -1.53 17.62
N LYS A 111 22.54 -0.60 18.35
CA LYS A 111 22.38 -0.68 19.80
C LYS A 111 21.37 -1.77 20.16
N ARG A 112 21.82 -2.73 20.97
CA ARG A 112 20.96 -3.77 21.55
C ARG A 112 20.63 -3.38 22.99
N LEU A 113 19.42 -2.89 23.17
CA LEU A 113 18.86 -2.62 24.48
C LEU A 113 18.09 -3.86 24.89
N ALA A 114 18.46 -4.45 26.03
CA ALA A 114 17.69 -5.54 26.63
C ALA A 114 16.49 -4.93 27.34
N TRP A 115 15.29 -5.45 27.08
CA TRP A 115 14.08 -5.04 27.77
C TRP A 115 13.71 -6.12 28.78
N PHE A 116 13.12 -5.73 29.92
CA PHE A 116 12.49 -6.74 30.78
C PHE A 116 11.28 -7.33 30.06
N LYS A 117 11.12 -8.66 30.13
CA LYS A 117 10.05 -9.38 29.42
C LYS A 117 8.67 -8.83 29.77
N ASP A 118 8.49 -8.40 31.01
CA ASP A 118 7.20 -7.96 31.56
C ASP A 118 6.80 -6.55 31.11
N VAL A 119 7.66 -5.80 30.42
CA VAL A 119 7.32 -4.47 29.90
C VAL A 119 6.50 -4.62 28.61
N PRO A 120 5.26 -4.10 28.51
CA PRO A 120 4.47 -4.22 27.30
C PRO A 120 5.10 -3.47 26.11
N LEU A 121 5.02 -4.03 24.90
CA LEU A 121 5.64 -3.46 23.69
C LEU A 121 5.25 -2.00 23.43
N ARG A 122 4.00 -1.60 23.71
CA ARG A 122 3.54 -0.22 23.56
C ARG A 122 4.35 0.77 24.40
N LEU A 123 4.74 0.36 25.62
CA LEU A 123 5.55 1.16 26.53
C LEU A 123 6.99 1.21 26.05
N ARG A 124 7.54 0.07 25.62
CA ARG A 124 8.87 0.01 24.98
C ARG A 124 8.98 0.99 23.82
N TYR A 125 7.94 1.08 23.00
CA TYR A 125 7.89 2.01 21.86
C TYR A 125 7.91 3.49 22.25
N GLU A 126 7.07 3.89 23.20
CA GLU A 126 7.01 5.29 23.66
C GLU A 126 8.32 5.71 24.32
N VAL A 127 8.89 4.85 25.16
CA VAL A 127 10.17 5.11 25.83
C VAL A 127 11.32 5.19 24.82
N GLU A 128 11.43 4.25 23.88
CA GLU A 128 12.45 4.29 22.83
C GLU A 128 12.31 5.56 21.97
N ARG A 129 11.07 5.94 21.62
CA ARG A 129 10.82 7.16 20.83
C ARG A 129 11.28 8.41 21.59
N LEU A 130 10.99 8.49 22.88
CA LEU A 130 11.43 9.60 23.72
C LEU A 130 12.94 9.63 23.89
N ALA A 131 13.55 8.49 24.20
CA ALA A 131 14.99 8.35 24.38
C ALA A 131 15.75 8.87 23.16
N ARG A 132 15.31 8.46 21.96
CA ARG A 132 15.86 8.92 20.68
C ARG A 132 15.63 10.40 20.40
N ALA A 133 14.46 10.94 20.76
CA ALA A 133 14.17 12.36 20.58
C ALA A 133 15.03 13.25 21.48
N CYS A 134 15.40 12.76 22.67
CA CYS A 134 16.20 13.48 23.65
C CYS A 134 17.70 13.14 23.61
N ASP A 135 18.11 12.18 22.78
CA ASP A 135 19.48 11.64 22.72
C ASP A 135 19.98 11.07 24.07
N ILE A 136 19.07 10.40 24.80
CA ILE A 136 19.34 9.69 26.05
C ILE A 136 19.12 8.19 25.87
N THR A 137 19.45 7.36 26.87
CA THR A 137 19.19 5.91 26.81
C THR A 137 17.84 5.57 27.45
N PRO A 138 17.10 4.57 26.96
CA PRO A 138 15.83 4.13 27.56
C PRO A 138 15.91 3.83 29.07
N GLU A 139 17.04 3.31 29.56
CA GLU A 139 17.26 2.99 30.98
C GLU A 139 17.24 4.24 31.86
N THR A 140 17.57 5.42 31.32
CA THR A 140 17.48 6.69 32.08
C THR A 140 16.05 7.16 32.29
N ILE A 141 15.10 6.61 31.52
CA ILE A 141 13.67 6.92 31.60
C ILE A 141 12.95 5.91 32.49
N LEU A 142 13.36 4.64 32.44
CA LEU A 142 12.80 3.55 33.23
C LEU A 142 13.51 3.46 34.59
N SER A 143 12.91 4.02 35.65
CA SER A 143 13.22 3.55 37.01
C SER A 143 12.38 2.32 37.33
N GLU A 144 12.83 1.45 38.24
CA GLU A 144 12.06 0.26 38.69
C GLU A 144 10.63 0.63 39.15
N ASP A 145 10.45 1.84 39.69
CA ASP A 145 9.14 2.39 40.10
C ASP A 145 8.17 2.72 38.94
N VAL A 146 8.66 2.84 37.70
CA VAL A 146 7.83 3.10 36.50
C VAL A 146 7.16 1.82 35.98
N LEU A 147 7.61 0.66 36.46
CA LEU A 147 7.26 -0.67 35.93
C LEU A 147 6.11 -1.37 36.67
N THR A 148 5.56 -0.77 37.73
CA THR A 148 4.41 -1.37 38.42
C THR A 148 3.17 -1.28 37.53
N GLU A 149 2.53 -2.43 37.30
CA GLU A 149 1.30 -2.60 36.50
C GLU A 149 0.26 -1.52 36.82
N ASP A 150 -0.48 -1.09 35.78
CA ASP A 150 -1.50 -0.03 35.78
C ASP A 150 -1.06 1.44 35.70
N GLN A 151 0.15 1.78 35.22
CA GLN A 151 0.44 3.18 34.89
C GLN A 151 -0.44 3.66 33.72
N SER A 152 -1.32 4.64 34.00
CA SER A 152 -2.12 5.30 32.99
C SER A 152 -1.20 5.91 31.93
N TYR A 153 -1.66 5.98 30.67
CA TYR A 153 -0.97 6.77 29.65
C TYR A 153 -0.67 8.20 30.12
N ASP A 154 -1.55 8.73 30.98
CA ASP A 154 -1.40 10.05 31.58
C ASP A 154 -0.28 10.09 32.64
N ASP A 155 -0.04 9.00 33.39
CA ASP A 155 1.07 8.89 34.35
C ASP A 155 2.41 8.77 33.62
N LEU A 156 2.44 7.97 32.56
CA LEU A 156 3.56 7.94 31.62
C LEU A 156 3.77 9.35 31.04
N CYS A 157 2.73 9.98 30.51
CA CYS A 157 2.81 11.34 29.99
C CYS A 157 3.05 12.41 31.07
N HIS A 158 2.91 12.11 32.35
CA HIS A 158 3.23 13.03 33.43
C HIS A 158 4.71 12.86 33.80
N ASN A 159 5.18 11.62 33.94
CA ASN A 159 6.58 11.27 34.22
C ASN A 159 7.50 11.68 33.07
N LEU A 160 7.11 11.38 31.83
CA LEU A 160 7.88 11.68 30.61
C LEU A 160 7.92 13.17 30.23
N TYR A 161 6.99 13.99 30.75
CA TYR A 161 6.89 15.42 30.40
C TYR A 161 7.22 16.36 31.56
N ARG A 162 7.80 15.84 32.66
CA ARG A 162 8.53 16.66 33.63
C ARG A 162 9.89 17.09 33.08
N GLY A 163 10.34 18.27 33.48
CA GLY A 163 11.71 18.74 33.21
C GLY A 163 11.97 19.27 31.79
N PRO A 164 13.23 19.22 31.31
CA PRO A 164 13.70 19.91 30.08
C PRO A 164 13.21 19.30 28.75
N TYR A 165 12.35 18.28 28.81
CA TYR A 165 11.87 17.51 27.66
C TYR A 165 10.44 17.88 27.23
N LYS A 166 9.80 18.78 27.98
CA LYS A 166 8.45 19.30 27.70
C LYS A 166 8.38 19.92 26.29
N ASN A 167 7.35 19.56 25.52
CA ASN A 167 7.03 20.06 24.17
C ASN A 167 7.99 19.68 23.02
N LYS A 168 8.96 18.78 23.22
CA LYS A 168 9.91 18.42 22.14
C LYS A 168 9.38 17.39 21.13
N PHE A 169 8.27 16.71 21.41
CA PHE A 169 7.76 15.61 20.58
C PHE A 169 6.24 15.49 20.62
N GLU A 170 5.67 14.97 19.53
CA GLU A 170 4.23 14.71 19.40
C GLU A 170 3.82 13.49 20.25
N ARG A 171 2.69 13.62 20.96
CA ARG A 171 2.12 12.54 21.77
C ARG A 171 1.34 11.58 20.90
N SER A 172 1.40 10.29 21.21
CA SER A 172 0.39 9.34 20.72
C SER A 172 -1.00 9.74 21.24
N LYS A 173 -2.05 9.50 20.47
CA LYS A 173 -3.42 9.76 20.94
C LYS A 173 -3.82 8.69 21.95
N LEU A 174 -4.52 9.07 23.02
CA LEU A 174 -5.01 8.13 24.04
C LEU A 174 -5.86 7.01 23.45
N THR A 175 -6.66 7.31 22.44
CA THR A 175 -7.46 6.30 21.73
C THR A 175 -6.60 5.24 21.04
N VAL A 176 -5.44 5.63 20.49
CA VAL A 176 -4.49 4.69 19.86
C VAL A 176 -3.78 3.86 20.92
N TRP A 177 -3.39 4.48 22.04
CA TRP A 177 -2.74 3.79 23.16
C TRP A 177 -3.60 2.66 23.75
N ARG A 178 -4.92 2.88 23.86
CA ARG A 178 -5.87 1.87 24.34
C ARG A 178 -5.94 0.66 23.39
N VAL A 179 -5.92 0.90 22.08
CA VAL A 179 -5.91 -0.17 21.05
C VAL A 179 -4.55 -0.89 20.97
N ALA A 180 -3.47 -0.27 21.42
CA ALA A 180 -2.11 -0.82 21.39
C ALA A 180 -1.86 -1.91 22.45
N THR A 181 -2.79 -2.85 22.57
CA THR A 181 -2.75 -4.01 23.47
C THR A 181 -3.13 -5.26 22.68
N GLU A 182 -2.88 -6.45 23.25
CA GLU A 182 -3.24 -7.75 22.66
C GLU A 182 -2.73 -7.91 21.22
N THR A 183 -3.59 -7.75 20.21
CA THR A 183 -3.28 -7.91 18.77
C THR A 183 -2.98 -6.60 18.04
N TYR A 184 -3.12 -5.46 18.72
CA TYR A 184 -2.93 -4.11 18.18
C TYR A 184 -3.92 -3.75 17.05
N MET A 185 -5.11 -4.35 17.12
CA MET A 185 -6.18 -4.22 16.16
C MET A 185 -7.44 -3.65 16.81
N ASP A 186 -8.11 -2.71 16.14
CA ASP A 186 -9.48 -2.28 16.47
C ASP A 186 -10.42 -3.02 15.50
N ALA A 187 -11.04 -4.09 16.01
CA ALA A 187 -11.90 -4.96 15.23
C ALA A 187 -13.19 -4.25 14.77
N GLU A 188 -13.73 -3.33 15.58
CA GLU A 188 -14.96 -2.60 15.25
C GLU A 188 -14.72 -1.64 14.09
N LYS A 189 -13.62 -0.89 14.12
CA LYS A 189 -13.27 0.09 13.08
C LYS A 189 -12.46 -0.51 11.94
N GLN A 190 -12.07 -1.78 12.04
CA GLN A 190 -11.22 -2.48 11.08
C GLN A 190 -9.86 -1.76 10.86
N THR A 191 -9.37 -1.10 11.91
CA THR A 191 -8.10 -0.37 11.92
C THR A 191 -7.04 -1.10 12.73
N MET A 192 -5.79 -0.73 12.53
CA MET A 192 -4.64 -1.29 13.23
C MET A 192 -3.74 -0.17 13.74
N VAL A 193 -3.05 -0.41 14.84
CA VAL A 193 -1.97 0.45 15.30
C VAL A 193 -0.78 0.29 14.36
N VAL A 194 -0.19 1.41 13.93
CA VAL A 194 0.95 1.43 13.01
C VAL A 194 2.21 1.87 13.75
N PHE A 195 3.18 0.97 13.81
CA PHE A 195 4.56 1.32 14.14
C PHE A 195 5.22 1.93 12.91
N SER A 196 5.69 3.16 13.02
CA SER A 196 6.39 3.80 11.91
C SER A 196 7.53 4.70 12.36
N GLY A 197 8.43 4.98 11.43
CA GLY A 197 9.52 5.92 11.62
C GLY A 197 10.17 6.29 10.30
N GLN A 198 11.26 7.04 10.39
CA GLN A 198 12.05 7.47 9.26
C GLN A 198 13.52 7.49 9.61
N LEU A 199 14.35 7.16 8.63
CA LEU A 199 15.78 7.32 8.73
C LEU A 199 16.17 8.72 8.25
N GLU A 200 16.92 9.42 9.08
CA GLU A 200 17.37 10.79 8.82
C GLU A 200 18.88 10.91 9.01
N TRP A 201 19.46 11.89 8.32
CA TRP A 201 20.86 12.24 8.48
C TRP A 201 21.01 13.31 9.56
N LYS A 202 21.75 12.99 10.63
CA LYS A 202 22.25 13.98 11.61
C LYS A 202 23.77 14.11 11.39
N GLY A 203 24.17 15.12 10.63
CA GLY A 203 25.53 15.19 10.09
C GLY A 203 25.77 14.01 9.13
N GLU A 204 26.86 13.27 9.32
CA GLU A 204 27.15 12.04 8.56
C GLU A 204 26.54 10.78 9.17
N ARG A 205 25.90 10.88 10.34
CA ARG A 205 25.32 9.74 11.03
C ARG A 205 23.87 9.51 10.60
N LEU A 206 23.55 8.27 10.26
CA LEU A 206 22.19 7.85 9.99
C LEU A 206 21.47 7.50 11.32
N VAL A 207 20.36 8.16 11.59
CA VAL A 207 19.56 7.96 12.81
C VAL A 207 18.13 7.56 12.47
N LEU A 208 17.48 6.81 13.35
CA LEU A 208 16.06 6.48 13.25
C LEU A 208 15.25 7.42 14.15
N VAL A 209 14.25 8.06 13.56
CA VAL A 209 13.24 8.88 14.23
C VAL A 209 11.92 8.10 14.16
N LEU A 210 11.38 7.73 15.33
CA LEU A 210 10.09 7.05 15.41
C LEU A 210 8.96 8.08 15.42
N ASN A 211 7.84 7.76 14.78
CA ASN A 211 6.64 8.58 14.78
C ASN A 211 5.74 8.22 15.98
N PRO A 212 4.78 9.06 16.36
CA PRO A 212 3.73 8.66 17.29
C PRO A 212 2.90 7.48 16.73
N LEU A 213 2.32 6.69 17.63
CA LEU A 213 1.38 5.65 17.23
C LEU A 213 0.16 6.28 16.57
N LYS A 214 -0.29 5.67 15.48
CA LYS A 214 -1.49 6.08 14.75
C LYS A 214 -2.34 4.87 14.37
N LEU A 215 -3.64 5.11 14.17
CA LEU A 215 -4.54 4.13 13.59
C LEU A 215 -4.62 4.32 12.08
N GLU A 216 -4.47 3.24 11.34
CA GLU A 216 -4.74 3.18 9.90
C GLU A 216 -5.61 1.96 9.59
N LYS A 217 -6.27 1.96 8.42
CA LYS A 217 -6.99 0.78 7.94
C LYS A 217 -6.06 -0.43 7.94
N SER A 218 -6.54 -1.57 8.43
CA SER A 218 -5.70 -2.77 8.52
C SER A 218 -5.32 -3.34 7.14
N HIS A 219 -4.37 -4.28 7.12
CA HIS A 219 -4.06 -5.10 5.96
C HIS A 219 -4.03 -6.59 6.35
N ARG A 220 -4.03 -7.48 5.36
CA ARG A 220 -4.18 -8.92 5.57
C ARG A 220 -3.11 -9.51 6.49
N PHE A 221 -1.85 -9.14 6.28
CA PHE A 221 -0.76 -9.65 7.14
C PHE A 221 -0.94 -9.27 8.61
N ALA A 222 -1.32 -8.02 8.91
CA ALA A 222 -1.56 -7.58 10.28
C ALA A 222 -2.77 -8.28 10.92
N ARG A 223 -3.84 -8.49 10.14
CA ARG A 223 -5.00 -9.28 10.60
C ARG A 223 -4.65 -10.72 10.94
N ARG A 224 -3.68 -11.32 10.24
CA ARG A 224 -3.28 -12.72 10.43
C ARG A 224 -2.22 -12.90 11.53
N TYR A 225 -1.24 -12.00 11.61
CA TYR A 225 -0.03 -12.17 12.42
C TYR A 225 0.15 -11.10 13.51
N GLY A 226 -0.85 -10.26 13.76
CA GLY A 226 -0.77 -9.15 14.70
C GLY A 226 -0.12 -7.90 14.11
N ALA A 227 -0.72 -6.73 14.33
CA ALA A 227 -0.21 -5.48 13.78
C ALA A 227 1.13 -5.05 14.39
N ASP A 228 1.40 -5.54 15.61
CA ASP A 228 2.62 -5.29 16.37
C ASP A 228 3.87 -5.96 15.81
N ARG A 229 3.72 -6.89 14.86
CA ARG A 229 4.83 -7.49 14.14
C ARG A 229 5.24 -6.72 12.90
N PHE A 230 4.63 -5.58 12.58
CA PHE A 230 4.91 -4.81 11.36
C PHE A 230 5.42 -3.40 11.67
N LEU A 231 6.54 -3.04 11.04
CA LEU A 231 7.17 -1.72 11.18
C LEU A 231 7.39 -1.09 9.80
N GLU A 232 6.94 0.15 9.63
CA GLU A 232 7.12 0.93 8.40
C GLU A 232 8.20 2.00 8.56
N ILE A 233 9.30 1.89 7.80
CA ILE A 233 10.42 2.83 7.84
C ILE A 233 10.56 3.57 6.52
N LEU A 234 10.44 4.89 6.57
CA LEU A 234 10.80 5.75 5.45
C LEU A 234 12.32 5.83 5.33
N LEU A 235 12.81 5.56 4.14
CA LEU A 235 14.24 5.57 3.85
C LEU A 235 14.75 7.00 3.69
N PRO A 236 16.02 7.25 4.06
CA PRO A 236 16.55 8.61 4.03
C PRO A 236 16.59 9.10 2.59
N SER A 237 16.60 10.41 2.39
CA SER A 237 16.98 10.99 1.09
C SER A 237 18.46 10.72 0.78
N LYS A 238 18.97 11.38 -0.26
CA LYS A 238 20.36 11.23 -0.71
C LYS A 238 21.31 11.48 0.47
N HIS A 239 22.41 10.72 0.51
CA HIS A 239 23.47 10.92 1.49
C HIS A 239 23.98 12.37 1.42
N PRO A 240 24.24 13.04 2.56
CA PRO A 240 24.57 14.46 2.59
C PRO A 240 25.87 14.79 1.85
N THR A 241 26.91 13.98 2.04
CA THR A 241 28.26 14.23 1.49
C THR A 241 28.61 13.39 0.26
N LYS A 242 28.00 12.21 0.06
CA LYS A 242 28.34 11.32 -1.07
C LYS A 242 27.54 11.70 -2.32
N CYS A 243 28.23 11.82 -3.46
CA CYS A 243 27.62 12.12 -4.75
C CYS A 243 28.09 11.12 -5.83
N GLY A 244 27.45 11.16 -7.00
CA GLY A 244 27.82 10.32 -8.15
C GLY A 244 27.85 8.84 -7.80
N ARG A 245 28.97 8.17 -8.14
CA ARG A 245 29.15 6.73 -7.94
C ARG A 245 29.16 6.31 -6.48
N ASP A 246 29.70 7.13 -5.58
CA ASP A 246 29.75 6.82 -4.15
C ASP A 246 28.35 6.84 -3.51
N ALA A 247 27.43 7.67 -4.02
CA ALA A 247 26.03 7.65 -3.61
C ALA A 247 25.31 6.37 -4.08
N GLU A 248 25.64 5.86 -5.28
CA GLU A 248 25.10 4.60 -5.79
C GLU A 248 25.60 3.40 -4.99
N ILE A 249 26.91 3.37 -4.68
CA ILE A 249 27.51 2.34 -3.83
C ILE A 249 26.89 2.37 -2.43
N PHE A 250 26.70 3.55 -1.85
CA PHE A 250 26.00 3.67 -0.58
C PHE A 250 24.55 3.17 -0.66
N GLY A 251 23.81 3.48 -1.73
CA GLY A 251 22.47 2.94 -1.95
C GLY A 251 22.44 1.41 -2.00
N LYS A 252 23.46 0.78 -2.62
CA LYS A 252 23.65 -0.68 -2.60
C LYS A 252 24.00 -1.20 -1.22
N ALA A 253 24.86 -0.52 -0.46
CA ALA A 253 25.20 -0.88 0.92
C ALA A 253 23.96 -0.81 1.82
N LEU A 254 23.18 0.27 1.72
CA LEU A 254 21.92 0.45 2.46
C LEU A 254 20.91 -0.64 2.11
N GLY A 255 20.77 -0.99 0.83
CA GLY A 255 19.91 -2.08 0.38
C GLY A 255 20.33 -3.43 0.98
N LYS A 256 21.63 -3.77 0.91
CA LYS A 256 22.17 -5.02 1.49
C LYS A 256 22.01 -5.05 3.00
N TRP A 257 22.30 -3.95 3.69
CA TRP A 257 22.12 -3.83 5.14
C TRP A 257 20.66 -4.05 5.54
N LEU A 258 19.71 -3.41 4.83
CA LEU A 258 18.28 -3.59 5.10
C LEU A 258 17.82 -5.04 4.88
N SER A 259 18.24 -5.67 3.78
CA SER A 259 17.74 -7.00 3.39
C SER A 259 18.45 -8.18 4.07
N ASN A 260 19.72 -8.03 4.45
CA ASN A 260 20.54 -9.17 4.88
C ASN A 260 20.72 -9.25 6.40
N GLU A 261 20.59 -8.13 7.11
CA GLU A 261 20.82 -8.09 8.55
C GLU A 261 19.53 -8.30 9.36
N TYR A 262 19.69 -8.56 10.66
CA TYR A 262 18.63 -8.40 11.65
C TYR A 262 18.72 -7.01 12.25
N HIS A 263 17.61 -6.29 12.27
CA HIS A 263 17.50 -4.96 12.87
C HIS A 263 16.92 -5.11 14.26
N TYR A 264 17.65 -4.73 15.30
CA TYR A 264 17.22 -4.89 16.70
C TYR A 264 16.51 -3.61 17.16
N LEU A 265 15.27 -3.73 17.65
CA LEU A 265 14.49 -2.61 18.14
C LEU A 265 13.36 -3.11 19.07
N LEU A 266 13.11 -2.42 20.19
CA LEU A 266 12.03 -2.72 21.15
C LEU A 266 12.10 -4.13 21.78
N GLY A 267 13.30 -4.71 21.90
CA GLY A 267 13.48 -6.09 22.36
C GLY A 267 13.12 -7.14 21.29
N ARG A 268 12.85 -6.73 20.05
CA ARG A 268 12.51 -7.60 18.92
C ARG A 268 13.57 -7.55 17.82
N ARG A 269 13.62 -8.63 17.03
CA ARG A 269 14.44 -8.76 15.83
C ARG A 269 13.56 -8.55 14.60
N TRP A 270 13.91 -7.56 13.79
CA TRP A 270 13.15 -7.13 12.63
C TRP A 270 13.90 -7.46 11.34
N ARG A 271 13.17 -7.91 10.33
CA ARG A 271 13.68 -8.23 9.00
C ARG A 271 12.89 -7.49 7.93
N ALA A 272 13.58 -6.81 7.02
CA ALA A 272 12.91 -6.18 5.88
C ALA A 272 12.38 -7.25 4.92
N PHE A 273 11.15 -7.06 4.42
CA PHE A 273 10.53 -8.01 3.49
C PHE A 273 9.91 -7.36 2.26
N TYR A 274 9.68 -6.05 2.29
CA TYR A 274 9.10 -5.34 1.15
C TYR A 274 9.57 -3.88 1.07
N LEU A 275 9.64 -3.35 -0.15
CA LEU A 275 10.00 -1.97 -0.43
C LEU A 275 8.95 -1.35 -1.36
N GLU A 276 8.49 -0.15 -1.04
CA GLU A 276 7.51 0.61 -1.81
C GLU A 276 8.07 1.98 -2.19
N ASP A 277 8.00 2.32 -3.48
CA ASP A 277 8.22 3.69 -3.94
C ASP A 277 6.93 4.50 -3.71
N LEU A 278 7.03 5.51 -2.86
CA LEU A 278 5.98 6.49 -2.60
C LEU A 278 5.97 7.54 -3.71
N LYS A 279 4.79 7.74 -4.30
CA LYS A 279 4.56 8.85 -5.22
C LYS A 279 4.61 10.15 -4.42
N SER A 280 5.54 11.04 -4.77
CA SER A 280 5.64 12.40 -4.22
C SER A 280 4.26 13.09 -4.27
N LYS A 281 3.64 13.32 -3.11
CA LYS A 281 2.46 14.17 -2.97
C LYS A 281 2.91 15.54 -2.47
N SER A 282 3.01 16.50 -3.38
CA SER A 282 3.10 17.96 -3.15
C SER A 282 4.29 18.51 -2.33
N LYS A 283 4.78 19.68 -2.74
CA LYS A 283 5.90 20.45 -2.14
C LYS A 283 5.59 21.12 -0.78
N THR A 284 4.48 20.80 -0.13
CA THR A 284 3.96 21.57 1.02
C THR A 284 4.16 20.94 2.40
N THR A 285 4.66 19.70 2.49
CA THR A 285 5.14 19.11 3.75
C THR A 285 6.62 18.78 3.58
N SER A 286 7.45 19.23 4.52
CA SER A 286 8.91 19.16 4.56
C SER A 286 9.48 17.72 4.64
N PHE A 287 9.04 16.83 3.78
CA PHE A 287 9.45 15.43 3.78
C PHE A 287 10.80 15.28 3.07
N SER A 288 11.87 15.20 3.85
CA SER A 288 13.26 14.99 3.38
C SER A 288 13.60 13.50 3.12
N GLY A 289 12.60 12.66 2.79
CA GLY A 289 12.80 11.24 2.51
C GLY A 289 13.10 10.96 1.03
N SER A 290 13.70 9.81 0.70
CA SER A 290 13.93 9.38 -0.71
C SER A 290 12.66 9.04 -1.48
N GLY A 291 11.48 9.23 -0.87
CA GLY A 291 10.21 8.75 -1.40
C GLY A 291 10.13 7.23 -1.38
N ARG A 292 10.92 6.51 -0.58
CA ARG A 292 10.87 5.05 -0.44
C ARG A 292 10.51 4.64 0.97
N LYS A 293 9.74 3.56 1.09
CA LYS A 293 9.29 2.99 2.37
C LYS A 293 9.61 1.51 2.43
N ALA A 294 10.37 1.11 3.44
CA ALA A 294 10.66 -0.28 3.75
C ALA A 294 9.66 -0.80 4.78
N PHE A 295 9.22 -2.04 4.60
CA PHE A 295 8.39 -2.77 5.55
C PHE A 295 9.23 -3.85 6.21
N LEU A 296 9.23 -3.86 7.53
CA LEU A 296 9.92 -4.84 8.34
C LEU A 296 8.90 -5.69 9.12
N PHE A 297 9.27 -6.95 9.33
CA PHE A 297 8.52 -7.92 10.10
C PHE A 297 9.33 -8.35 11.33
N ALA A 298 8.70 -8.36 12.51
CA ALA A 298 9.30 -8.90 13.72
C ALA A 298 9.32 -10.43 13.63
N VAL A 299 10.51 -11.00 13.45
CA VAL A 299 10.68 -12.44 13.25
C VAL A 299 10.84 -13.21 14.56
N ASP A 300 11.28 -12.53 15.61
CA ASP A 300 11.48 -13.06 16.97
C ASP A 300 11.70 -11.90 17.96
N GLY A 301 11.80 -12.17 19.26
CA GLY A 301 12.05 -11.18 20.30
C GLY A 301 12.19 -11.80 21.69
N GLU A 302 12.53 -10.97 22.67
CA GLU A 302 12.61 -11.38 24.08
C GLU A 302 11.23 -11.77 24.65
N ASP A 303 10.18 -11.22 24.05
CA ASP A 303 8.75 -11.42 24.33
C ASP A 303 8.10 -12.52 23.45
N PHE A 304 8.90 -13.30 22.72
CA PHE A 304 8.39 -14.39 21.88
C PHE A 304 8.53 -15.75 22.60
N LEU A 305 7.63 -16.68 22.28
CA LEU A 305 7.69 -18.04 22.75
C LEU A 305 8.82 -18.80 22.03
N GLY A 306 9.69 -19.53 22.75
CA GLY A 306 10.83 -20.23 22.15
C GLY A 306 10.50 -21.39 21.19
N THR A 307 9.22 -21.65 20.92
CA THR A 307 8.73 -22.69 20.01
C THR A 307 8.77 -22.22 18.56
N LEU A 308 9.35 -23.00 17.66
CA LEU A 308 9.40 -22.70 16.22
C LEU A 308 8.34 -23.49 15.44
N PRO A 309 7.09 -23.02 15.33
CA PRO A 309 6.12 -23.63 14.44
C PRO A 309 6.52 -23.38 12.97
N ARG A 310 5.97 -24.18 12.05
CA ARG A 310 6.17 -23.96 10.60
C ARG A 310 5.56 -22.63 10.14
N ILE A 311 4.46 -22.22 10.76
CA ILE A 311 3.75 -20.93 10.58
C ILE A 311 3.20 -20.55 11.95
N SER A 312 3.33 -19.29 12.36
CA SER A 312 2.78 -18.80 13.63
C SER A 312 1.25 -19.05 13.69
N PRO A 313 0.71 -19.61 14.78
CA PRO A 313 -0.72 -19.76 15.02
C PRO A 313 -1.56 -18.52 14.74
N MET A 314 -2.87 -18.72 14.56
CA MET A 314 -3.81 -17.61 14.43
C MET A 314 -4.06 -16.94 15.78
N ASP A 315 -4.40 -15.66 15.75
CA ASP A 315 -4.93 -14.91 16.89
C ASP A 315 -3.96 -14.87 18.11
N GLU A 316 -2.65 -14.98 17.86
CA GLU A 316 -1.61 -14.77 18.88
C GLU A 316 -1.60 -13.32 19.37
N THR A 317 -1.48 -13.14 20.69
CA THR A 317 -1.29 -11.82 21.32
C THR A 317 0.18 -11.42 21.27
N SER A 318 0.45 -10.12 21.46
CA SER A 318 1.78 -9.53 21.39
C SER A 318 2.83 -10.23 22.26
N GLU A 319 2.43 -10.73 23.44
CA GLU A 319 3.30 -11.39 24.43
C GLU A 319 3.43 -12.91 24.22
N ASN A 320 2.63 -13.48 23.30
CA ASN A 320 2.58 -14.92 23.03
C ASN A 320 2.94 -15.25 21.57
N HIS A 321 3.56 -14.31 20.86
CA HIS A 321 3.97 -14.56 19.48
C HIS A 321 4.98 -15.69 19.39
N THR A 322 4.81 -16.57 18.42
CA THR A 322 5.83 -17.53 18.05
C THR A 322 6.77 -16.98 16.97
N PRO A 323 8.08 -17.30 17.03
CA PRO A 323 9.04 -16.90 16.02
C PRO A 323 8.63 -17.42 14.65
N MET A 324 8.76 -16.56 13.64
CA MET A 324 8.40 -16.86 12.26
C MET A 324 9.26 -16.03 11.32
N THR A 325 9.81 -16.65 10.28
CA THR A 325 10.71 -15.98 9.34
C THR A 325 9.93 -15.17 8.29
N VAL A 326 10.62 -14.26 7.60
CA VAL A 326 10.07 -13.52 6.46
C VAL A 326 9.72 -14.47 5.31
N GLU A 327 10.52 -15.51 5.10
CA GLU A 327 10.28 -16.49 4.05
C GLU A 327 8.98 -17.24 4.29
N GLN A 328 8.70 -17.64 5.54
CA GLN A 328 7.42 -18.25 5.92
C GLN A 328 6.25 -17.26 5.72
N LEU A 329 6.43 -15.98 6.07
CA LEU A 329 5.40 -14.95 5.90
C LEU A 329 5.04 -14.76 4.41
N VAL A 330 6.05 -14.70 3.54
CA VAL A 330 5.84 -14.49 2.12
C VAL A 330 5.32 -15.76 1.45
N ASP A 331 5.84 -16.93 1.81
CA ASP A 331 5.39 -18.22 1.29
C ASP A 331 3.91 -18.47 1.64
N TRP A 332 3.47 -18.14 2.85
CA TRP A 332 2.05 -18.21 3.22
C TRP A 332 1.15 -17.41 2.26
N HIS A 333 1.62 -16.28 1.70
CA HIS A 333 0.84 -15.42 0.82
C HIS A 333 1.01 -15.72 -0.67
N ILE A 334 2.19 -16.16 -1.10
CA ILE A 334 2.52 -16.39 -2.51
C ILE A 334 2.46 -17.87 -2.90
N HIS A 335 2.81 -18.79 -2.00
CA HIS A 335 3.05 -20.21 -2.27
C HIS A 335 4.09 -20.39 -3.38
N TYR A 336 5.38 -20.22 -3.03
CA TYR A 336 6.47 -20.11 -4.00
C TYR A 336 6.56 -21.31 -4.93
N ASP A 337 6.41 -22.52 -4.39
CA ASP A 337 6.50 -23.78 -5.16
C ASP A 337 5.47 -23.85 -6.28
N ARG A 338 4.32 -23.18 -6.13
CA ARG A 338 3.24 -23.11 -7.12
C ARG A 338 3.43 -21.97 -8.13
N ASN A 339 4.35 -21.05 -7.85
CA ASN A 339 4.53 -19.80 -8.58
C ASN A 339 5.94 -19.62 -9.18
N THR A 340 6.76 -20.67 -9.19
CA THR A 340 8.12 -20.70 -9.76
C THR A 340 8.19 -20.33 -11.25
N HIS A 341 7.08 -20.44 -11.97
CA HIS A 341 6.94 -20.03 -13.37
C HIS A 341 6.92 -18.50 -13.57
N GLN A 342 6.72 -17.70 -12.51
CA GLN A 342 6.75 -16.24 -12.58
C GLN A 342 8.14 -15.69 -12.25
N GLU A 343 8.52 -14.60 -12.93
CA GLU A 343 9.72 -13.82 -12.60
C GLU A 343 9.73 -13.37 -11.13
N TYR A 344 10.88 -13.43 -10.47
CA TYR A 344 11.04 -13.03 -9.06
C TYR A 344 10.61 -11.58 -8.81
N SER A 345 10.92 -10.67 -9.73
CA SER A 345 10.50 -9.27 -9.63
C SER A 345 8.97 -9.13 -9.63
N LYS A 346 8.28 -9.95 -10.43
CA LYS A 346 6.81 -10.00 -10.48
C LYS A 346 6.25 -10.54 -9.16
N LEU A 347 6.78 -11.63 -8.63
CA LEU A 347 6.39 -12.19 -7.33
C LEU A 347 6.65 -11.21 -6.17
N PHE A 348 7.78 -10.52 -6.18
CA PHE A 348 8.08 -9.48 -5.20
C PHE A 348 6.98 -8.42 -5.16
N THR A 349 6.50 -7.95 -6.32
CA THR A 349 5.35 -7.01 -6.34
C THR A 349 4.04 -7.59 -5.80
N ARG A 350 3.89 -8.92 -5.72
CA ARG A 350 2.66 -9.57 -5.21
C ARG A 350 2.57 -9.56 -3.69
N ILE A 351 3.70 -9.38 -2.98
CA ILE A 351 3.72 -9.14 -1.52
C ILE A 351 2.83 -7.94 -1.16
N ARG A 352 2.80 -6.91 -2.02
CA ARG A 352 1.96 -5.71 -1.84
C ARG A 352 0.48 -6.00 -1.64
N LEU A 353 -0.02 -7.12 -2.17
CA LEU A 353 -1.41 -7.52 -2.01
C LEU A 353 -1.74 -7.76 -0.53
N GLY A 354 -0.85 -8.43 0.23
CA GLY A 354 -1.03 -8.67 1.66
C GLY A 354 -0.86 -7.41 2.53
N LEU A 355 -0.15 -6.40 2.02
CA LEU A 355 0.01 -5.07 2.61
C LEU A 355 -1.08 -4.07 2.17
N SER A 356 -2.04 -4.48 1.35
CA SER A 356 -3.09 -3.57 0.88
C SER A 356 -4.02 -3.19 2.01
N ARG A 357 -4.12 -1.88 2.27
CA ARG A 357 -5.01 -1.27 3.26
C ARG A 357 -6.45 -1.51 2.83
N THR A 358 -7.14 -2.43 3.49
CA THR A 358 -8.42 -2.99 3.08
C THR A 358 -9.29 -3.32 4.28
N THR A 359 -10.61 -3.29 4.08
CA THR A 359 -11.59 -3.71 5.08
C THR A 359 -11.94 -5.17 4.81
N ALA A 360 -11.69 -6.06 5.77
CA ALA A 360 -12.09 -7.46 5.67
C ALA A 360 -13.61 -7.56 5.81
N THR A 361 -14.26 -8.35 4.96
CA THR A 361 -15.72 -8.54 5.01
C THR A 361 -16.08 -10.01 5.14
N ILE A 362 -16.46 -10.66 4.05
CA ILE A 362 -17.01 -12.02 4.06
C ILE A 362 -15.91 -13.04 3.77
N THR A 363 -15.78 -14.03 4.63
CA THR A 363 -14.98 -15.24 4.38
C THR A 363 -15.78 -16.24 3.55
N LEU A 364 -15.26 -16.57 2.38
CA LEU A 364 -15.83 -17.56 1.48
C LEU A 364 -15.30 -18.96 1.78
N ARG A 365 -16.08 -19.97 1.41
CA ARG A 365 -15.68 -21.38 1.42
C ARG A 365 -15.10 -21.77 0.06
N PRO A 366 -14.17 -22.73 -0.04
CA PRO A 366 -13.58 -23.16 -1.31
C PRO A 366 -14.60 -23.48 -2.40
N GLU A 367 -15.72 -24.10 -2.03
CA GLU A 367 -16.83 -24.45 -2.91
C GLU A 367 -17.67 -23.25 -3.39
N GLU A 368 -17.45 -22.05 -2.87
CA GLU A 368 -18.13 -20.82 -3.32
C GLU A 368 -17.31 -20.04 -4.37
N PHE A 369 -16.13 -20.55 -4.74
CA PHE A 369 -15.31 -19.96 -5.80
C PHE A 369 -15.55 -20.64 -7.14
N ILE A 370 -15.61 -19.83 -8.19
CA ILE A 370 -15.64 -20.28 -9.59
C ILE A 370 -14.38 -19.75 -10.26
N TYR A 371 -13.50 -20.64 -10.70
CA TYR A 371 -12.34 -20.25 -11.48
C TYR A 371 -12.67 -20.29 -12.98
N ASP A 372 -12.54 -19.14 -13.65
CA ASP A 372 -12.73 -19.01 -15.10
C ASP A 372 -11.38 -18.81 -15.80
N ASP A 373 -10.87 -19.88 -16.36
CA ASP A 373 -9.61 -19.93 -17.09
C ASP A 373 -9.76 -19.72 -18.61
N ASP A 374 -10.96 -19.36 -19.09
CA ASP A 374 -11.19 -19.12 -20.51
C ASP A 374 -10.36 -17.92 -21.01
N PRO A 375 -9.38 -18.11 -21.90
CA PRO A 375 -8.49 -17.05 -22.35
C PRO A 375 -9.22 -15.95 -23.14
N ARG A 376 -10.45 -16.22 -23.61
CA ARG A 376 -11.29 -15.22 -24.27
C ARG A 376 -11.81 -14.17 -23.28
N GLN A 377 -12.07 -14.56 -22.04
CA GLN A 377 -12.52 -13.66 -20.98
C GLN A 377 -11.40 -12.72 -20.54
N GLU A 378 -10.16 -13.20 -20.52
CA GLU A 378 -8.99 -12.42 -20.11
C GLU A 378 -8.83 -11.11 -20.92
N LYS A 379 -9.12 -11.15 -22.23
CA LYS A 379 -8.94 -9.99 -23.12
C LYS A 379 -10.02 -8.92 -22.98
N MET A 380 -11.24 -9.31 -22.62
CA MET A 380 -12.39 -8.39 -22.59
C MET A 380 -12.81 -8.00 -21.16
N SER A 381 -12.28 -8.70 -20.15
CA SER A 381 -12.60 -8.49 -18.73
C SER A 381 -11.35 -8.46 -17.84
N ASP A 382 -10.24 -7.89 -18.33
CA ASP A 382 -8.99 -7.79 -17.57
C ASP A 382 -9.22 -7.13 -16.20
N GLY A 383 -8.94 -7.90 -15.15
CA GLY A 383 -9.10 -7.50 -13.76
C GLY A 383 -10.56 -7.41 -13.28
N CYS A 384 -11.54 -7.85 -14.05
CA CYS A 384 -12.97 -7.72 -13.74
C CYS A 384 -13.71 -9.06 -13.82
N ALA A 385 -14.52 -9.38 -12.82
CA ALA A 385 -15.37 -10.57 -12.82
C ALA A 385 -16.69 -10.30 -12.09
N MET A 386 -17.53 -11.32 -11.93
CA MET A 386 -18.83 -11.21 -11.26
C MET A 386 -18.85 -11.85 -9.87
N MET A 387 -19.79 -11.40 -9.05
CA MET A 387 -20.16 -12.03 -7.79
C MET A 387 -21.67 -12.14 -7.66
N SER A 388 -22.13 -13.11 -6.88
CA SER A 388 -23.56 -13.26 -6.54
C SER A 388 -24.13 -12.00 -5.87
N ARG A 389 -25.43 -11.77 -6.08
CA ARG A 389 -26.15 -10.66 -5.42
C ARG A 389 -26.20 -10.83 -3.90
N SER A 390 -26.38 -12.06 -3.43
CA SER A 390 -26.33 -12.43 -2.01
C SER A 390 -24.98 -12.08 -1.37
N LEU A 391 -23.86 -12.43 -2.02
CA LEU A 391 -22.53 -12.05 -1.53
C LEU A 391 -22.33 -10.53 -1.54
N GLY A 392 -22.73 -9.85 -2.62
CA GLY A 392 -22.65 -8.39 -2.70
C GLY A 392 -23.44 -7.69 -1.59
N ARG A 393 -24.62 -8.22 -1.25
CA ARG A 393 -25.42 -7.74 -0.12
C ARG A 393 -24.74 -7.99 1.22
N ALA A 394 -24.24 -9.20 1.47
CA ALA A 394 -23.53 -9.53 2.69
C ALA A 394 -22.29 -8.66 2.91
N ILE A 395 -21.55 -8.35 1.84
CA ILE A 395 -20.43 -7.41 1.88
C ILE A 395 -20.91 -5.99 2.21
N ALA A 396 -22.00 -5.52 1.60
CA ALA A 396 -22.57 -4.20 1.88
C ALA A 396 -23.04 -4.08 3.34
N ASP A 397 -23.70 -5.10 3.86
CA ASP A 397 -24.17 -5.18 5.25
C ASP A 397 -22.98 -5.18 6.23
N SER A 398 -21.92 -5.96 5.94
CA SER A 398 -20.67 -5.97 6.71
C SER A 398 -19.95 -4.63 6.73
N LEU A 399 -20.15 -3.80 5.70
CA LEU A 399 -19.59 -2.45 5.60
C LEU A 399 -20.56 -1.36 6.13
N CYS A 400 -21.72 -1.76 6.67
CA CYS A 400 -22.79 -0.88 7.12
C CYS A 400 -23.26 0.12 6.03
N LEU A 401 -23.35 -0.32 4.78
CA LEU A 401 -23.80 0.50 3.67
C LEU A 401 -25.33 0.51 3.55
N SER A 402 -25.91 1.67 3.24
CA SER A 402 -27.37 1.81 3.06
C SER A 402 -27.90 1.18 1.78
N LYS A 403 -27.04 0.94 0.79
CA LYS A 403 -27.37 0.31 -0.50
C LYS A 403 -26.24 -0.62 -0.92
N VAL A 404 -26.59 -1.67 -1.65
CA VAL A 404 -25.62 -2.57 -2.27
C VAL A 404 -24.94 -1.86 -3.45
N PRO A 405 -23.61 -1.66 -3.42
CA PRO A 405 -22.86 -1.14 -4.56
C PRO A 405 -22.97 -2.04 -5.79
N THR A 406 -22.90 -1.47 -6.99
CA THR A 406 -22.86 -2.22 -8.25
C THR A 406 -21.57 -3.02 -8.40
N CYS A 407 -20.46 -2.49 -7.89
CA CYS A 407 -19.20 -3.22 -7.89
C CYS A 407 -18.32 -2.91 -6.68
N PHE A 408 -17.46 -3.86 -6.36
CA PHE A 408 -16.45 -3.76 -5.32
C PHE A 408 -15.07 -3.93 -5.93
N GLN A 409 -14.12 -3.09 -5.54
CA GLN A 409 -12.70 -3.34 -5.79
C GLN A 409 -12.13 -4.10 -4.61
N GLY A 410 -11.64 -5.32 -4.84
CA GLY A 410 -11.32 -6.27 -3.77
C GLY A 410 -9.96 -6.94 -3.91
N ARG A 411 -9.61 -7.76 -2.92
CA ARG A 411 -8.54 -8.77 -2.98
C ARG A 411 -9.01 -10.00 -2.24
N ILE A 412 -8.66 -11.19 -2.72
CA ILE A 412 -9.01 -12.46 -2.07
C ILE A 412 -8.12 -13.56 -2.63
N ALA A 413 -7.52 -14.36 -1.75
CA ALA A 413 -6.76 -15.57 -2.10
C ALA A 413 -5.89 -15.45 -3.37
N GLY A 414 -4.98 -14.48 -3.39
CA GLY A 414 -4.08 -14.21 -4.52
C GLY A 414 -4.69 -13.42 -5.70
N ALA A 415 -6.02 -13.30 -5.77
CA ALA A 415 -6.71 -12.50 -6.77
C ALA A 415 -6.83 -11.02 -6.39
N LYS A 416 -6.79 -10.15 -7.41
CA LYS A 416 -7.00 -8.70 -7.29
C LYS A 416 -7.80 -8.20 -8.48
N GLY A 417 -8.85 -7.42 -8.23
CA GLY A 417 -9.65 -6.85 -9.29
C GLY A 417 -10.87 -6.09 -8.82
N ILE A 418 -11.81 -5.95 -9.75
CA ILE A 418 -13.17 -5.47 -9.56
C ILE A 418 -14.10 -6.67 -9.67
N TRP A 419 -15.11 -6.71 -8.81
CA TRP A 419 -16.20 -7.66 -8.89
C TRP A 419 -17.52 -6.93 -9.00
N VAL A 420 -18.25 -7.21 -10.08
CA VAL A 420 -19.57 -6.65 -10.35
C VAL A 420 -20.62 -7.55 -9.70
N VAL A 421 -21.57 -6.94 -8.99
CA VAL A 421 -22.69 -7.64 -8.36
C VAL A 421 -23.70 -8.01 -9.42
N ALA A 422 -23.98 -9.30 -9.56
CA ALA A 422 -24.96 -9.80 -10.51
C ALA A 422 -26.38 -9.30 -10.19
N LYS A 423 -27.21 -9.17 -11.21
CA LYS A 423 -28.60 -8.73 -11.07
C LYS A 423 -29.44 -9.73 -10.27
N ASP A 424 -29.15 -11.02 -10.43
CA ASP A 424 -29.72 -12.12 -9.67
C ASP A 424 -28.63 -13.18 -9.40
N ASN A 425 -28.93 -14.15 -8.54
CA ASN A 425 -27.99 -15.20 -8.17
C ASN A 425 -27.87 -16.32 -9.22
N ARG A 426 -28.68 -16.29 -10.29
CA ARG A 426 -28.75 -17.32 -11.35
C ARG A 426 -28.37 -16.69 -12.69
N ASP A 427 -27.23 -16.01 -12.72
CA ASP A 427 -26.72 -15.36 -13.93
C ASP A 427 -26.32 -16.41 -14.98
N ILE A 428 -27.09 -16.45 -16.08
CA ILE A 428 -26.90 -17.41 -17.17
C ILE A 428 -25.57 -17.24 -17.92
N HIS A 429 -24.90 -16.10 -17.76
CA HIS A 429 -23.64 -15.79 -18.42
C HIS A 429 -22.42 -16.28 -17.64
N VAL A 430 -22.57 -16.68 -16.38
CA VAL A 430 -21.49 -17.30 -15.60
C VAL A 430 -21.41 -18.78 -15.94
N LYS A 431 -20.29 -19.18 -16.55
CA LYS A 431 -20.02 -20.57 -16.93
C LYS A 431 -19.97 -21.45 -15.67
N GLY A 432 -20.68 -22.58 -15.70
CA GLY A 432 -20.75 -23.52 -14.57
C GLY A 432 -21.82 -23.19 -13.52
N LEU A 433 -22.45 -22.00 -13.57
CA LEU A 433 -23.42 -21.57 -12.55
C LEU A 433 -24.74 -22.35 -12.56
N ARG A 434 -25.11 -22.97 -13.69
CA ARG A 434 -26.39 -23.72 -13.84
C ARG A 434 -26.53 -24.90 -12.87
N HIS A 435 -25.43 -25.39 -12.30
CA HIS A 435 -25.41 -26.47 -11.30
C HIS A 435 -24.71 -26.03 -10.00
N PHE A 436 -24.56 -24.72 -9.79
CA PHE A 436 -23.83 -24.15 -8.66
C PHE A 436 -24.83 -23.60 -7.65
N GLU A 437 -25.22 -24.44 -6.68
CA GLU A 437 -26.07 -24.03 -5.56
C GLU A 437 -25.30 -24.24 -4.27
N THR A 438 -25.10 -23.16 -3.52
CA THR A 438 -24.45 -23.18 -2.21
C THR A 438 -25.48 -22.83 -1.14
N GLU A 439 -25.25 -23.30 0.08
CA GLU A 439 -26.13 -23.05 1.24
C GLU A 439 -26.45 -21.55 1.43
N ARG A 440 -25.43 -20.68 1.24
CA ARG A 440 -25.57 -19.22 1.37
C ARG A 440 -26.01 -18.53 0.07
N GLY A 441 -26.09 -19.30 -1.02
CA GLY A 441 -26.24 -18.78 -2.38
C GLY A 441 -25.07 -17.89 -2.81
N TYR A 442 -23.92 -17.98 -2.15
CA TYR A 442 -22.73 -17.21 -2.50
C TYR A 442 -21.98 -17.89 -3.62
N TRP A 443 -21.51 -17.05 -4.55
CA TRP A 443 -20.48 -17.41 -5.51
C TRP A 443 -19.64 -16.18 -5.86
N LEU A 444 -18.37 -16.43 -6.15
CA LEU A 444 -17.41 -15.42 -6.59
C LEU A 444 -16.59 -15.98 -7.76
N VAL A 445 -16.64 -15.30 -8.91
CA VAL A 445 -15.82 -15.67 -10.07
C VAL A 445 -14.43 -15.06 -9.93
N ILE A 446 -13.38 -15.84 -10.13
CA ILE A 446 -12.01 -15.35 -10.31
C ILE A 446 -11.56 -15.77 -11.69
N ASN A 447 -11.20 -14.82 -12.54
CA ASN A 447 -10.64 -15.13 -13.85
C ASN A 447 -9.10 -15.17 -13.83
N ALA A 448 -8.50 -15.71 -14.90
CA ALA A 448 -7.05 -15.79 -15.04
C ALA A 448 -6.34 -14.43 -14.89
N SER A 449 -6.90 -13.35 -15.45
CA SER A 449 -6.31 -12.02 -15.33
C SER A 449 -6.30 -11.50 -13.88
N GLN A 450 -7.26 -11.89 -13.05
CA GLN A 450 -7.35 -11.45 -11.65
C GLN A 450 -6.39 -12.22 -10.75
N LEU A 451 -6.19 -13.52 -10.99
CA LEU A 451 -5.38 -14.40 -10.16
C LEU A 451 -3.89 -14.08 -10.32
N LYS A 452 -3.28 -13.45 -9.31
CA LYS A 452 -1.88 -12.99 -9.38
C LYS A 452 -0.88 -14.01 -8.86
N VAL A 453 -1.33 -14.95 -8.04
CA VAL A 453 -0.57 -16.09 -7.53
C VAL A 453 -1.45 -17.32 -7.52
N GLN A 454 -0.89 -18.47 -7.89
CA GLN A 454 -1.53 -19.78 -7.92
C GLN A 454 -1.50 -20.47 -6.54
N PRO A 455 -2.36 -21.47 -6.28
CA PRO A 455 -3.49 -21.92 -7.11
C PRO A 455 -4.75 -21.06 -6.90
N PRO A 456 -5.80 -21.22 -7.72
CA PRO A 456 -7.11 -20.65 -7.40
C PRO A 456 -7.71 -21.30 -6.14
N PRO A 457 -8.64 -20.63 -5.44
CA PRO A 457 -9.10 -21.10 -4.12
C PRO A 457 -10.00 -22.34 -4.15
N CYS A 458 -10.57 -22.66 -5.31
CA CYS A 458 -11.34 -23.88 -5.54
C CYS A 458 -10.46 -25.12 -5.74
N ASP A 459 -9.13 -24.95 -5.86
CA ASP A 459 -8.19 -26.07 -5.94
C ASP A 459 -7.96 -26.65 -4.54
N THR A 460 -8.39 -27.90 -4.32
CA THR A 460 -8.29 -28.59 -3.04
C THR A 460 -6.89 -29.14 -2.74
N SER A 461 -5.93 -29.00 -3.65
CA SER A 461 -4.54 -29.45 -3.45
C SER A 461 -3.77 -28.60 -2.43
N LEU A 462 -4.32 -27.45 -2.05
CA LEU A 462 -3.77 -26.54 -1.07
C LEU A 462 -4.86 -26.06 -0.11
N MET A 463 -4.58 -26.10 1.18
CA MET A 463 -5.48 -25.55 2.19
C MET A 463 -5.22 -24.06 2.37
N PHE A 464 -6.24 -23.24 2.14
CA PHE A 464 -6.18 -21.80 2.35
C PHE A 464 -6.63 -21.43 3.76
N ASP A 465 -5.93 -20.45 4.33
CA ASP A 465 -6.25 -19.83 5.61
C ASP A 465 -7.52 -18.95 5.51
N LYS A 466 -8.28 -18.81 6.62
CA LYS A 466 -9.47 -17.94 6.72
C LYS A 466 -9.19 -16.51 6.21
N HIS A 467 -8.02 -15.95 6.52
CA HIS A 467 -7.63 -14.60 6.11
C HIS A 467 -7.25 -14.52 4.61
N GLN A 468 -6.92 -15.64 3.98
CA GLN A 468 -6.74 -15.69 2.52
C GLN A 468 -8.10 -15.75 1.82
N LEU A 469 -9.04 -16.51 2.36
CA LEU A 469 -10.40 -16.68 1.82
C LEU A 469 -11.37 -15.55 2.18
N THR A 470 -10.91 -14.52 2.89
CA THR A 470 -11.71 -13.34 3.21
C THR A 470 -11.64 -12.30 2.09
N PHE A 471 -12.81 -11.80 1.68
CA PHE A 471 -12.91 -10.75 0.69
C PHE A 471 -12.49 -9.39 1.29
N ASP A 472 -11.35 -8.88 0.84
CA ASP A 472 -10.77 -7.64 1.34
C ASP A 472 -11.16 -6.46 0.44
N VAL A 473 -12.10 -5.63 0.88
CA VAL A 473 -12.60 -4.47 0.13
C VAL A 473 -11.62 -3.31 0.23
N SER A 474 -11.17 -2.78 -0.90
CA SER A 474 -10.42 -1.52 -0.95
C SER A 474 -11.30 -0.31 -1.23
N SER A 475 -12.26 -0.47 -2.13
CA SER A 475 -13.18 0.57 -2.56
C SER A 475 -14.42 -0.08 -3.17
N TYR A 476 -15.46 0.70 -3.42
CA TYR A 476 -16.70 0.26 -4.05
C TYR A 476 -17.30 1.41 -4.87
N SER A 477 -18.22 1.08 -5.79
CA SER A 477 -18.87 2.08 -6.64
C SER A 477 -19.66 3.08 -5.80
N GLN A 478 -19.48 4.37 -6.08
CA GLN A 478 -20.18 5.49 -5.45
C GLN A 478 -21.00 6.25 -6.49
N PRO A 479 -22.03 7.02 -6.08
CA PRO A 479 -22.68 7.98 -6.98
C PRO A 479 -21.63 8.89 -7.64
N PRO A 480 -21.71 9.09 -8.97
CA PRO A 480 -20.74 9.92 -9.68
C PRO A 480 -20.79 11.35 -9.15
N GLN A 481 -19.61 11.95 -9.00
CA GLN A 481 -19.45 13.35 -8.61
C GLN A 481 -18.87 14.14 -9.78
N PRO A 482 -19.21 15.44 -9.93
CA PRO A 482 -18.55 16.30 -10.89
C PRO A 482 -17.03 16.28 -10.68
N VAL A 483 -16.27 16.24 -11.78
CA VAL A 483 -14.81 16.31 -11.76
C VAL A 483 -14.34 17.38 -12.73
N HIS A 484 -13.26 18.07 -12.39
CA HIS A 484 -12.66 19.05 -13.29
C HIS A 484 -11.98 18.36 -14.48
N LEU A 485 -12.06 19.01 -15.64
CA LEU A 485 -11.30 18.59 -16.81
C LEU A 485 -9.81 18.88 -16.57
N ASN A 486 -8.99 17.83 -16.53
CA ASN A 486 -7.54 17.97 -16.36
C ASN A 486 -6.94 18.69 -17.57
N THR A 487 -6.06 19.67 -17.34
CA THR A 487 -5.40 20.45 -18.39
C THR A 487 -4.62 19.60 -19.40
N GLN A 488 -4.12 18.43 -18.99
CA GLN A 488 -3.47 17.47 -19.89
C GLN A 488 -4.41 16.99 -21.02
N PHE A 489 -5.72 16.88 -20.75
CA PHE A 489 -6.69 16.45 -21.75
C PHE A 489 -7.07 17.57 -22.71
N LEU A 490 -6.87 18.85 -22.36
CA LEU A 490 -7.13 19.96 -23.27
C LEU A 490 -6.26 19.85 -24.53
N MET A 491 -4.99 19.45 -24.37
CA MET A 491 -4.08 19.24 -25.49
C MET A 491 -4.58 18.12 -26.42
N VAL A 492 -5.06 17.01 -25.84
CA VAL A 492 -5.61 15.89 -26.60
C VAL A 492 -6.88 16.30 -27.34
N LEU A 493 -7.78 17.02 -26.67
CA LEU A 493 -9.03 17.50 -27.26
C LEU A 493 -8.77 18.44 -28.43
N GLN A 494 -7.83 19.37 -28.28
CA GLN A 494 -7.42 20.29 -29.34
C GLN A 494 -6.83 19.52 -30.54
N ASP A 495 -5.92 18.58 -30.28
CA ASP A 495 -5.32 17.72 -31.31
C ASP A 495 -6.36 16.86 -32.05
N ARG A 496 -7.43 16.43 -31.37
CA ARG A 496 -8.56 15.71 -31.98
C ARG A 496 -9.59 16.64 -32.66
N GLY A 497 -9.27 17.93 -32.82
CA GLY A 497 -10.07 18.87 -33.62
C GLY A 497 -10.97 19.80 -32.82
N THR A 498 -10.89 19.81 -31.48
CA THR A 498 -11.63 20.78 -30.68
C THR A 498 -11.05 22.18 -30.92
N ASN A 499 -11.90 23.12 -31.30
CA ASN A 499 -11.49 24.48 -31.60
C ASN A 499 -10.90 25.16 -30.34
N LYS A 500 -9.72 25.79 -30.49
CA LYS A 500 -8.98 26.42 -29.39
C LYS A 500 -9.74 27.62 -28.82
N GLU A 501 -10.33 28.44 -29.68
CA GLU A 501 -11.10 29.62 -29.29
C GLU A 501 -12.33 29.23 -28.47
N TYR A 502 -12.97 28.11 -28.79
CA TYR A 502 -14.07 27.54 -28.01
C TYR A 502 -13.61 27.04 -26.63
N ILE A 503 -12.46 26.35 -26.54
CA ILE A 503 -11.90 25.97 -25.24
C ILE A 503 -11.61 27.22 -24.39
N LEU A 504 -11.06 28.28 -25.00
CA LEU A 504 -10.80 29.54 -24.32
C LEU A 504 -12.10 30.20 -23.85
N SER A 505 -13.16 30.19 -24.65
CA SER A 505 -14.46 30.76 -24.25
C SER A 505 -15.04 30.01 -23.05
N LEU A 506 -14.98 28.68 -23.03
CA LEU A 506 -15.43 27.86 -21.89
C LEU A 506 -14.66 28.17 -20.60
N ILE A 507 -13.35 28.39 -20.70
CA ILE A 507 -12.52 28.75 -19.53
C ILE A 507 -12.95 30.11 -18.97
N LEU A 508 -13.22 31.09 -19.85
CA LEU A 508 -13.67 32.41 -19.44
C LEU A 508 -15.09 32.34 -18.84
N GLU A 509 -16.01 31.61 -19.45
CA GLU A 509 -17.37 31.41 -18.96
C GLU A 509 -17.39 30.79 -17.55
N GLU A 510 -16.55 29.78 -17.29
CA GLU A 510 -16.46 29.14 -15.98
C GLU A 510 -15.86 30.08 -14.93
N ALA A 511 -14.85 30.88 -15.31
CA ALA A 511 -14.28 31.90 -14.43
C ALA A 511 -15.32 32.98 -14.09
N ASP A 512 -16.01 33.51 -15.08
CA ASP A 512 -17.04 34.53 -14.91
C ASP A 512 -18.19 34.04 -14.03
N LYS A 513 -18.61 32.78 -14.21
CA LYS A 513 -19.61 32.14 -13.36
C LYS A 513 -19.15 32.09 -11.90
N PHE A 514 -17.93 31.63 -11.64
CA PHE A 514 -17.37 31.58 -10.29
C PHE A 514 -17.33 32.97 -9.63
N TYR A 515 -16.84 33.99 -10.35
CA TYR A 515 -16.76 35.35 -9.81
C TYR A 515 -18.14 35.98 -9.61
N SER A 516 -19.09 35.72 -10.48
CA SER A 516 -20.46 36.22 -10.34
C SER A 516 -21.13 35.64 -9.09
N GLU A 517 -20.99 34.33 -8.86
CA GLU A 517 -21.49 33.67 -7.64
C GLU A 517 -20.83 34.24 -6.38
N PHE A 518 -19.51 34.47 -6.41
CA PHE A 518 -18.77 35.06 -5.30
C PHE A 518 -19.23 36.51 -4.99
N LEU A 519 -19.40 37.34 -6.01
CA LEU A 519 -19.84 38.74 -5.84
C LEU A 519 -21.26 38.84 -5.27
N LEU A 520 -22.17 37.95 -5.67
CA LEU A 520 -23.53 37.89 -5.12
C LEU A 520 -23.53 37.59 -3.61
N VAL A 521 -22.60 36.74 -3.20
CA VAL A 521 -22.40 36.34 -1.80
C VAL A 521 -21.76 37.45 -0.96
N GLN A 522 -20.91 38.29 -1.57
CA GLN A 522 -20.24 39.40 -0.90
C GLN A 522 -21.18 40.57 -0.54
N ASN A 523 -22.34 40.66 -1.20
CA ASN A 523 -23.30 41.77 -1.05
C ASN A 523 -24.20 41.72 0.20
N GLY A 524 -23.82 40.95 1.24
CA GLY A 524 -24.33 41.14 2.60
C GLY A 524 -25.24 40.05 3.17
N ASP A 525 -25.58 39.00 2.42
CA ASP A 525 -26.32 37.86 2.99
C ASP A 525 -25.35 36.84 3.65
N SER A 526 -25.31 36.88 4.98
CA SER A 526 -24.50 35.96 5.78
C SER A 526 -24.87 34.48 5.56
N ALA A 527 -26.12 34.16 5.21
CA ALA A 527 -26.57 32.80 4.95
C ALA A 527 -26.06 32.30 3.59
N ALA A 528 -26.18 33.12 2.55
CA ALA A 528 -25.60 32.84 1.24
C ALA A 528 -24.07 32.67 1.32
N CYS A 529 -23.39 33.50 2.13
CA CYS A 529 -21.95 33.37 2.37
C CYS A 529 -21.56 32.07 3.06
N ARG A 530 -22.27 31.68 4.12
CA ARG A 530 -22.04 30.37 4.76
C ARG A 530 -22.31 29.20 3.81
N ALA A 531 -23.34 29.29 2.97
CA ALA A 531 -23.66 28.24 2.00
C ALA A 531 -22.57 28.11 0.93
N TRP A 532 -22.13 29.24 0.36
CA TRP A 532 -21.07 29.27 -0.64
C TRP A 532 -19.73 28.79 -0.08
N VAL A 533 -19.36 29.18 1.15
CA VAL A 533 -18.16 28.68 1.83
C VAL A 533 -18.25 27.18 2.12
N ARG A 534 -19.40 26.64 2.51
CA ARG A 534 -19.56 25.18 2.67
C ARG A 534 -19.41 24.43 1.35
N GLN A 535 -19.91 25.01 0.25
CA GLN A 535 -19.83 24.39 -1.07
C GLN A 535 -18.42 24.45 -1.67
N ASN A 536 -17.71 25.57 -1.49
CA ASN A 536 -16.42 25.85 -2.16
C ASN A 536 -15.19 25.74 -1.24
N GLY A 537 -15.38 25.90 0.07
CA GLY A 537 -14.31 25.93 1.08
C GLY A 537 -13.73 24.56 1.44
N GLY A 538 -14.26 23.48 0.84
CA GLY A 538 -13.76 22.12 1.02
C GLY A 538 -13.74 21.71 2.48
N ASP A 539 -14.87 21.21 3.01
CA ASP A 539 -14.85 20.54 4.30
C ASP A 539 -13.81 19.39 4.28
N ALA A 540 -12.69 19.60 4.98
CA ALA A 540 -11.71 18.57 5.28
C ALA A 540 -12.27 17.46 6.21
N SER A 541 -13.55 17.57 6.59
CA SER A 541 -14.31 16.61 7.38
C SER A 541 -15.68 16.39 6.72
N SER A 542 -15.71 15.63 5.63
CA SER A 542 -16.97 15.03 5.19
C SER A 542 -17.48 14.07 6.29
N GLN A 543 -18.78 14.19 6.59
CA GLN A 543 -19.60 13.40 7.53
C GLN A 543 -19.78 13.96 8.94
N ILE A 544 -20.67 14.95 9.08
CA ILE A 544 -21.57 15.03 10.24
C ILE A 544 -22.94 14.53 9.74
N PRO A 545 -23.47 13.41 10.25
CA PRO A 545 -24.84 13.02 9.95
C PRO A 545 -25.77 14.09 10.53
N ALA A 546 -26.72 14.54 9.73
CA ALA A 546 -27.79 15.39 10.22
C ALA A 546 -28.54 14.66 11.35
N LEU A 547 -28.43 15.19 12.57
CA LEU A 547 -29.34 14.89 13.66
C LEU A 547 -30.70 15.51 13.32
N LYS A 548 -31.70 14.64 13.14
CA LYS A 548 -33.09 14.90 13.51
C LYS A 548 -33.55 13.75 14.39
#